data_AF-A0A6I9MV78-F1
#
_entry.id   AF-A0A6I9MV78-F1
#
_cell.length_a   1.000
_cell.length_b   1.000
_cell.length_c   1.000
_cell.angle_alpha   90.00
_cell.angle_beta   90.00
_cell.angle_gamma   90.00
#
_symmetry.space_group_name_H-M   'P 1'
#
loop_
_entity.id
_entity.type
_entity.pdbx_description
1 polymer ?
#
loop_
_entity_poly.entity_id
_entity_poly.type
_entity_poly.pdbx_seq_one_letter_code
_entity_poly.pdbx_strand_id
1 'polypeptide(L)'
;MIHLYVGVEPPKDRTFVRLQRRHINVPLYSILSTITILGMLMAGAFLFFNIKNRNHRLIKMSSPYMNNLIILGGMLSYASIFLFGLDGGFVSDKEFETLCTVRTWILIVGYTTAFGAMFAKTWRVHAIFKNVKMKKKIIKDQKLLIIVGGMLLIDLCILICWQIVDPLKRTVEEYSLECMQSGPRGVFSDSKPPARGEL
;
A
#
# COMPACT_ATOMS: atom_id res chain seq x y z
N MET A 1 -1.93 -5.00 65.80
CA MET A 1 -1.09 -5.64 64.77
C MET A 1 -1.05 -4.68 63.58
N ILE A 2 0.07 -3.97 63.37
CA ILE A 2 0.17 -2.93 62.33
C ILE A 2 0.70 -3.61 61.06
N HIS A 3 -0.11 -3.66 60.00
CA HIS A 3 0.33 -4.15 58.69
C HIS A 3 1.18 -3.08 58.00
N LEU A 4 2.50 -3.28 57.96
CA LEU A 4 3.42 -2.49 57.15
C LEU A 4 3.32 -2.95 55.69
N TYR A 5 2.77 -2.11 54.83
CA TYR A 5 2.77 -2.33 53.38
C TYR A 5 4.15 -1.99 52.82
N VAL A 6 4.56 -2.70 51.75
CA VAL A 6 5.86 -2.49 51.07
C VAL A 6 5.88 -1.17 50.26
N GLY A 7 4.73 -0.50 50.06
CA GLY A 7 4.59 0.74 49.30
C GLY A 7 3.77 1.82 50.01
N VAL A 8 3.75 3.02 49.41
CA VAL A 8 3.08 4.23 49.94
C VAL A 8 1.55 4.13 49.89
N GLU A 9 1.00 3.24 49.05
CA GLU A 9 -0.44 3.05 48.88
C GLU A 9 -0.83 1.57 49.14
N PRO A 10 -2.05 1.32 49.66
CA PRO A 10 -2.56 -0.04 49.82
C PRO A 10 -2.69 -0.74 48.46
N PRO A 11 -2.39 -2.05 48.37
CA PRO A 11 -2.44 -2.79 47.11
C PRO A 11 -3.87 -2.81 46.57
N LYS A 12 -4.02 -2.54 45.27
CA LYS A 12 -5.33 -2.58 44.61
C LYS A 12 -5.74 -4.03 44.35
N ASP A 13 -7.01 -4.33 44.62
CA ASP A 13 -7.63 -5.65 44.51
C ASP A 13 -7.67 -6.18 43.05
N ARG A 14 -7.48 -5.31 42.05
CA ARG A 14 -7.55 -5.66 40.62
C ARG A 14 -6.45 -4.98 39.81
N THR A 15 -5.94 -5.69 38.82
CA THR A 15 -5.04 -5.13 37.81
C THR A 15 -5.82 -4.28 36.81
N PHE A 16 -5.26 -3.12 36.45
CA PHE A 16 -5.85 -2.25 35.43
C PHE A 16 -5.25 -2.62 34.08
N VAL A 17 -6.03 -3.27 33.23
CA VAL A 17 -5.62 -3.54 31.84
C VAL A 17 -5.63 -2.22 31.07
N ARG A 18 -4.46 -1.76 30.67
CA ARG A 18 -4.31 -0.60 29.79
C ARG A 18 -4.22 -1.11 28.36
N LEU A 19 -5.27 -0.91 27.59
CA LEU A 19 -5.25 -1.13 26.15
C LEU A 19 -4.25 -0.15 25.53
N GLN A 20 -3.10 -0.67 25.09
CA GLN A 20 -2.08 0.12 24.41
C GLN A 20 -2.06 -0.23 22.93
N ARG A 21 -2.50 0.71 22.09
CA ARG A 21 -2.45 0.55 20.64
C ARG A 21 -1.00 0.52 20.19
N ARG A 22 -0.61 -0.54 19.48
CA ARG A 22 0.73 -0.67 18.91
C ARG A 22 0.84 0.22 17.67
N HIS A 23 1.44 1.40 17.83
CA HIS A 23 1.69 2.32 16.72
C HIS A 23 2.97 1.96 15.97
N ILE A 24 3.03 2.32 14.69
CA ILE A 24 4.25 2.24 13.88
C ILE A 24 5.33 3.15 14.48
N ASN A 25 6.58 2.70 14.52
CA ASN A 25 7.71 3.50 14.97
C ASN A 25 7.85 4.77 14.11
N VAL A 26 7.64 5.94 14.74
CA VAL A 26 7.75 7.26 14.10
C VAL A 26 9.08 7.46 13.34
N PRO A 27 10.25 7.03 13.85
CA PRO A 27 11.51 7.15 13.10
C PRO A 27 11.51 6.38 11.77
N LEU A 28 10.96 5.16 11.75
CA LEU A 28 10.88 4.36 10.51
C LEU A 28 9.98 5.04 9.49
N TYR A 29 8.83 5.54 9.94
CA TYR A 29 7.90 6.26 9.07
C TYR A 29 8.53 7.52 8.45
N SER A 30 9.29 8.29 9.24
CA SER A 30 10.01 9.47 8.76
C SER A 30 11.02 9.13 7.66
N ILE A 31 11.81 8.07 7.86
CA ILE A 31 12.80 7.61 6.86
C ILE A 31 12.11 7.19 5.55
N LEU A 32 11.03 6.39 5.64
CA LEU A 32 10.30 5.94 4.45
C LEU A 32 9.63 7.11 3.71
N SER A 33 9.13 8.09 4.45
CA SER A 33 8.47 9.28 3.89
C SER A 33 9.47 10.15 3.11
N THR A 34 10.65 10.40 3.68
CA THR A 34 11.69 11.21 3.00
C THR A 34 12.17 10.56 1.71
N ILE A 35 12.42 9.24 1.72
CA ILE A 35 12.78 8.47 0.52
C ILE A 35 11.68 8.56 -0.55
N THR A 36 10.41 8.44 -0.13
CA THR A 36 9.26 8.50 -1.04
C THR A 36 9.13 9.88 -1.69
N ILE A 37 9.32 10.96 -0.93
CA ILE A 37 9.28 12.34 -1.46
C ILE A 37 10.39 12.55 -2.49
N LEU A 38 11.62 12.11 -2.19
CA LEU A 38 12.73 12.17 -3.13
C LEU A 38 12.43 11.38 -4.42
N GLY A 39 11.88 10.17 -4.28
CA GLY A 39 11.45 9.33 -5.40
C GLY A 39 10.38 10.01 -6.27
N MET A 40 9.41 10.67 -5.65
CA MET A 40 8.34 11.39 -6.35
C MET A 40 8.88 12.60 -7.13
N LEU A 41 9.81 13.37 -6.55
CA LEU A 41 10.47 14.48 -7.23
C LEU A 41 11.31 13.99 -8.42
N MET A 42 12.07 12.90 -8.25
CA MET A 42 12.84 12.28 -9.33
C MET A 42 11.92 11.77 -10.45
N ALA A 43 10.82 11.09 -10.12
CA ALA A 43 9.84 10.61 -11.08
C ALA A 43 9.22 11.76 -11.87
N GLY A 44 8.86 12.87 -11.19
CA GLY A 44 8.34 14.08 -11.83
C GLY A 44 9.35 14.72 -12.78
N ALA A 45 10.62 14.80 -12.39
CA ALA A 45 11.70 15.30 -13.25
C ALA A 45 11.89 14.41 -14.49
N PHE A 46 11.88 13.08 -14.33
CA PHE A 46 11.95 12.15 -15.46
C PHE A 46 10.73 12.26 -16.38
N LEU A 47 9.52 12.45 -15.84
CA LEU A 47 8.32 12.66 -16.63
C LEU A 47 8.41 13.94 -17.46
N PHE A 48 8.79 15.05 -16.81
CA PHE A 48 8.97 16.34 -17.47
C PHE A 48 10.02 16.26 -18.57
N PHE A 49 11.16 15.63 -18.29
CA PHE A 49 12.22 15.41 -19.27
C PHE A 49 11.76 14.54 -20.44
N ASN A 50 11.02 13.46 -20.18
CA ASN A 50 10.46 12.60 -21.23
C ASN A 50 9.47 13.35 -22.13
N ILE A 51 8.64 14.23 -21.57
CA ILE A 51 7.68 15.03 -22.33
C ILE A 51 8.40 16.11 -23.15
N LYS A 52 9.36 16.82 -22.55
CA LYS A 52 10.10 17.90 -23.21
C LYS A 52 10.96 17.37 -24.37
N ASN A 53 11.69 16.28 -24.14
CA ASN A 53 12.59 15.68 -25.13
C ASN A 53 11.92 14.62 -26.01
N ARG A 54 10.58 14.59 -26.09
CA ARG A 54 9.80 13.63 -26.91
C ARG A 54 10.21 13.57 -28.39
N ASN A 55 10.82 14.65 -28.91
CA ASN A 55 11.22 14.77 -30.30
C ASN A 55 12.62 14.19 -30.59
N HIS A 56 13.39 13.84 -29.55
CA HIS A 56 14.72 13.26 -29.72
C HIS A 56 14.64 11.80 -30.22
N ARG A 57 15.50 11.44 -31.19
CA ARG A 57 15.46 10.13 -31.89
C ARG A 57 15.57 8.94 -30.92
N LEU A 58 16.35 9.05 -29.85
CA LEU A 58 16.49 8.01 -28.82
C LEU A 58 15.19 7.78 -28.02
N ILE A 59 14.48 8.85 -27.65
CA ILE A 59 13.22 8.76 -26.89
C ILE A 59 12.09 8.26 -27.78
N LYS A 60 12.08 8.65 -29.06
CA LYS A 60 11.10 8.16 -30.05
C LYS A 60 11.21 6.64 -30.29
N MET A 61 12.42 6.09 -30.21
CA MET A 61 12.63 4.64 -30.32
C MET A 61 12.09 3.88 -29.10
N SER A 62 12.15 4.44 -27.89
CA SER A 62 11.81 3.73 -26.63
C SER A 62 10.30 3.65 -26.29
N SER A 63 9.42 4.19 -27.15
CA SER A 63 7.97 4.32 -26.93
C SER A 63 7.65 5.29 -25.78
N PRO A 64 7.63 6.62 -26.03
CA PRO A 64 7.48 7.63 -24.98
C PRO A 64 6.17 7.50 -24.20
N TYR A 65 5.07 7.09 -24.86
CA TYR A 65 3.78 6.87 -24.21
C TYR A 65 3.81 5.75 -23.16
N MET A 66 4.55 4.66 -23.40
CA MET A 66 4.65 3.55 -22.43
C MET A 66 5.50 3.94 -21.22
N ASN A 67 6.63 4.63 -21.45
CA ASN A 67 7.46 5.12 -20.34
C ASN A 67 6.69 6.14 -19.49
N ASN A 68 5.88 7.01 -20.10
CA ASN A 68 5.03 7.95 -19.35
C ASN A 68 4.00 7.21 -18.47
N LEU A 69 3.39 6.13 -18.97
CA LEU A 69 2.49 5.30 -18.16
C LEU A 69 3.19 4.58 -17.01
N ILE A 70 4.40 4.06 -17.22
CA ILE A 70 5.19 3.44 -16.14
C ILE A 70 5.48 4.46 -15.03
N ILE A 71 5.89 5.69 -15.41
CA ILE A 71 6.16 6.75 -14.44
C ILE A 71 4.87 7.16 -13.70
N LEU A 72 3.74 7.27 -14.40
CA LEU A 72 2.43 7.54 -13.78
C LEU A 72 2.04 6.46 -12.78
N GLY A 73 2.17 5.18 -13.15
CA GLY A 73 1.91 4.05 -12.24
C GLY A 73 2.83 4.08 -11.01
N GLY A 74 4.11 4.42 -11.20
CA GLY A 74 5.06 4.60 -10.11
C GLY A 74 4.71 5.76 -9.16
N MET A 75 4.27 6.90 -9.69
CA MET A 75 3.81 8.03 -8.86
C MET A 75 2.56 7.68 -8.03
N LEU A 76 1.62 6.92 -8.60
CA LEU A 76 0.47 6.40 -7.86
C LEU A 76 0.91 5.46 -6.72
N SER A 77 1.85 4.55 -6.99
CA SER A 77 2.40 3.67 -5.95
C SER A 77 3.08 4.46 -4.83
N TYR A 78 3.85 5.52 -5.15
CA TYR A 78 4.43 6.40 -4.12
C TYR A 78 3.36 7.12 -3.29
N ALA A 79 2.26 7.55 -3.91
CA ALA A 79 1.13 8.14 -3.17
C ALA A 79 0.52 7.14 -2.16
N SER A 80 0.45 5.85 -2.49
CA SER A 80 -0.05 4.82 -1.56
C SER A 80 0.81 4.65 -0.30
N ILE A 81 2.14 4.86 -0.42
CA ILE A 81 3.07 4.80 0.72
C ILE A 81 2.85 6.01 1.63
N PHE A 82 2.64 7.19 1.06
CA PHE A 82 2.32 8.39 1.83
C PHE A 82 1.00 8.23 2.59
N LEU A 83 -0.02 7.67 1.95
CA LEU A 83 -1.30 7.37 2.60
C LEU A 83 -1.18 6.36 3.74
N PHE A 84 -0.24 5.42 3.67
CA PHE A 84 -0.02 4.46 4.77
C PHE A 84 0.50 5.12 6.05
N GLY A 85 1.11 6.28 5.91
CA GLY A 85 1.61 7.07 7.02
C GLY A 85 0.57 7.76 7.88
N LEU A 86 -0.61 7.98 7.32
CA LEU A 86 -1.73 8.63 7.98
C LEU A 86 -2.51 7.59 8.79
N ASP A 87 -1.85 6.99 9.80
CA ASP A 87 -2.47 5.99 10.69
C ASP A 87 -3.29 6.67 11.82
N GLY A 88 -4.21 5.93 12.43
CA GLY A 88 -5.31 6.35 13.32
C GLY A 88 -4.94 7.01 14.66
N GLY A 89 -3.76 7.61 14.76
CA GLY A 89 -3.42 8.64 15.74
C GLY A 89 -3.70 10.07 15.24
N PHE A 90 -3.77 10.29 13.92
CA PHE A 90 -4.04 11.62 13.33
C PHE A 90 -5.45 11.77 12.75
N VAL A 91 -6.15 10.67 12.50
CA VAL A 91 -7.36 10.61 11.67
C VAL A 91 -8.48 9.87 12.42
N SER A 92 -9.73 10.32 12.25
CA SER A 92 -10.90 9.72 12.91
C SER A 92 -11.16 8.29 12.44
N ASP A 93 -11.82 7.46 13.26
CA ASP A 93 -12.04 6.04 12.96
C ASP A 93 -12.77 5.80 11.63
N LYS A 94 -13.72 6.67 11.25
CA LYS A 94 -14.45 6.60 9.97
C LYS A 94 -13.59 6.95 8.76
N GLU A 95 -12.70 7.92 8.93
CA GLU A 95 -11.78 8.33 7.87
C GLU A 95 -10.71 7.27 7.64
N PHE A 96 -10.30 6.55 8.70
CA PHE A 96 -9.34 5.45 8.60
C PHE A 96 -9.84 4.30 7.69
N GLU A 97 -11.12 3.92 7.79
CA GLU A 97 -11.72 2.90 6.90
C GLU A 97 -11.69 3.34 5.43
N THR A 98 -11.98 4.62 5.19
CA THR A 98 -11.95 5.22 3.85
C THR A 98 -10.52 5.25 3.30
N LEU A 99 -9.54 5.66 4.11
CA LEU A 99 -8.13 5.67 3.74
C LEU A 99 -7.60 4.27 3.41
N CYS A 100 -8.02 3.25 4.16
CA CYS A 100 -7.60 1.87 3.90
C CYS A 100 -8.13 1.36 2.54
N THR A 101 -9.37 1.72 2.22
CA THR A 101 -9.96 1.45 0.90
C THR A 101 -9.19 2.17 -0.20
N VAL A 102 -9.03 3.50 -0.09
CA VAL A 102 -8.34 4.33 -1.11
C VAL A 102 -6.90 3.88 -1.32
N ARG A 103 -6.19 3.51 -0.25
CA ARG A 103 -4.82 3.01 -0.33
C ARG A 103 -4.74 1.74 -1.19
N THR A 104 -5.65 0.80 -0.97
CA THR A 104 -5.69 -0.47 -1.71
C THR A 104 -5.97 -0.21 -3.20
N TRP A 105 -6.91 0.69 -3.48
CA TRP A 105 -7.26 1.09 -4.84
C TRP A 105 -6.08 1.73 -5.59
N ILE A 106 -5.45 2.74 -5.00
CA ILE A 106 -4.33 3.45 -5.62
C ILE A 106 -3.15 2.50 -5.86
N LEU A 107 -2.86 1.60 -4.92
CA LEU A 107 -1.78 0.62 -5.06
C LEU A 107 -2.03 -0.34 -6.22
N ILE A 108 -3.23 -0.90 -6.32
CA ILE A 108 -3.58 -1.87 -7.39
C ILE A 108 -3.59 -1.16 -8.75
N VAL A 109 -4.22 0.02 -8.85
CA VAL A 109 -4.24 0.79 -10.09
C VAL A 109 -2.83 1.19 -10.52
N GLY A 110 -1.98 1.64 -9.60
CA GLY A 110 -0.58 1.97 -9.87
C GLY A 110 0.22 0.76 -10.36
N TYR A 111 0.08 -0.38 -9.67
CA TYR A 111 0.74 -1.63 -10.02
C TYR A 111 0.33 -2.15 -11.39
N THR A 112 -0.98 -2.27 -11.65
CA THR A 112 -1.51 -2.75 -12.94
C THR A 112 -1.10 -1.84 -14.09
N THR A 113 -1.15 -0.53 -13.89
CA THR A 113 -0.73 0.44 -14.93
C THR A 113 0.75 0.26 -15.26
N ALA A 114 1.62 0.16 -14.25
CA ALA A 114 3.05 -0.02 -14.44
C ALA A 114 3.38 -1.37 -15.10
N PHE A 115 2.81 -2.46 -14.59
CA PHE A 115 3.00 -3.81 -15.10
C PHE A 115 2.47 -3.94 -16.54
N GLY A 116 1.25 -3.46 -16.80
CA GLY A 116 0.64 -3.45 -18.13
C GLY A 116 1.47 -2.68 -19.16
N ALA A 117 2.02 -1.53 -18.77
CA ALA A 117 2.91 -0.75 -19.63
C ALA A 117 4.26 -1.47 -19.91
N MET A 118 4.79 -2.24 -18.95
CA MET A 118 5.95 -3.10 -19.17
C MET A 118 5.66 -4.22 -20.18
N PHE A 119 4.51 -4.93 -20.08
CA PHE A 119 4.12 -5.93 -21.09
C PHE A 119 3.95 -5.30 -22.46
N ALA A 120 3.30 -4.15 -22.54
CA ALA A 120 3.11 -3.46 -23.80
C ALA A 120 4.45 -3.11 -24.47
N LYS A 121 5.45 -2.72 -23.68
CA LYS A 121 6.82 -2.46 -24.16
C LYS A 121 7.50 -3.74 -24.68
N THR A 122 7.42 -4.85 -23.94
CA THR A 122 7.95 -6.15 -24.37
C THR A 122 7.25 -6.67 -25.63
N TRP A 123 5.92 -6.54 -25.70
CA TRP A 123 5.12 -6.92 -26.85
C TRP A 123 5.50 -6.13 -28.10
N ARG A 124 5.75 -4.82 -27.97
CA ARG A 124 6.18 -3.97 -29.10
C ARG A 124 7.48 -4.50 -29.71
N VAL A 125 8.46 -4.89 -28.87
CA VAL A 125 9.73 -5.47 -29.34
C VAL A 125 9.49 -6.78 -30.08
N HIS A 126 8.73 -7.70 -29.49
CA HIS A 126 8.37 -8.97 -30.12
C HIS A 126 7.62 -8.77 -31.46
N ALA A 127 6.69 -7.82 -31.50
CA ALA A 127 5.94 -7.48 -32.71
C ALA A 127 6.87 -6.90 -33.80
N ILE A 128 7.87 -6.08 -33.46
CA ILE A 128 8.82 -5.55 -34.44
C ILE A 128 9.60 -6.68 -35.11
N PHE A 129 10.16 -7.62 -34.33
CA PHE A 129 10.91 -8.76 -34.88
C PHE A 129 10.03 -9.69 -35.75
N LYS A 130 8.78 -9.92 -35.34
CA LYS A 130 7.83 -10.75 -36.09
C LYS A 130 7.34 -10.09 -37.39
N ASN A 131 7.25 -8.75 -37.43
CA ASN A 131 6.69 -8.00 -38.56
C ASN A 131 7.73 -7.61 -39.65
N VAL A 132 8.98 -8.07 -39.59
CA VAL A 132 9.99 -7.82 -40.65
C VAL A 132 9.54 -8.35 -42.02
N LYS A 133 8.66 -9.35 -42.07
CA LYS A 133 8.21 -10.02 -43.31
C LYS A 133 6.94 -9.45 -43.96
N MET A 134 6.21 -8.53 -43.33
CA MET A 134 4.89 -8.06 -43.82
C MET A 134 4.84 -6.52 -43.85
N LYS A 135 4.45 -5.96 -45.00
CA LYS A 135 4.39 -4.52 -45.34
C LYS A 135 4.10 -3.57 -44.17
N LYS A 136 4.90 -2.49 -44.06
CA LYS A 136 4.81 -1.34 -43.12
C LYS A 136 3.38 -1.07 -42.60
N LYS A 137 2.97 -1.78 -41.54
CA LYS A 137 1.80 -1.42 -40.76
C LYS A 137 2.30 -0.57 -39.59
N ILE A 138 1.97 0.72 -39.60
CA ILE A 138 2.21 1.60 -38.45
C ILE A 138 1.47 0.95 -37.27
N ILE A 139 2.23 0.37 -36.34
CA ILE A 139 1.68 -0.19 -35.10
C ILE A 139 1.11 0.99 -34.32
N LYS A 140 -0.22 1.15 -34.35
CA LYS A 140 -0.90 2.22 -33.62
C LYS A 140 -0.75 1.92 -32.13
N ASP A 141 0.03 2.73 -31.41
CA ASP A 141 0.25 2.63 -29.97
C ASP A 141 -1.06 2.63 -29.16
N GLN A 142 -2.14 3.14 -29.74
CA GLN A 142 -3.49 3.10 -29.17
C GLN A 142 -4.01 1.68 -28.89
N LYS A 143 -3.65 0.68 -29.69
CA LYS A 143 -4.11 -0.71 -29.43
C LYS A 143 -3.51 -1.27 -28.14
N LEU A 144 -2.26 -0.92 -27.86
CA LEU A 144 -1.58 -1.33 -26.65
C LEU A 144 -2.15 -0.62 -25.42
N LEU A 145 -2.47 0.68 -25.55
CA LEU A 145 -3.17 1.44 -24.51
C LEU A 145 -4.55 0.85 -24.20
N ILE A 146 -5.28 0.39 -25.22
CA ILE A 146 -6.59 -0.28 -25.02
C ILE A 146 -6.42 -1.59 -24.24
N ILE A 147 -5.37 -2.38 -24.50
CA ILE A 147 -5.12 -3.63 -23.76
C ILE A 147 -4.81 -3.32 -22.28
N VAL A 148 -3.95 -2.34 -22.02
CA VAL A 148 -3.61 -1.92 -20.65
C VAL A 148 -4.85 -1.34 -19.93
N GLY A 149 -5.64 -0.52 -20.60
CA GLY A 149 -6.90 0.00 -20.07
C GLY A 149 -7.92 -1.10 -19.80
N GLY A 150 -7.97 -2.15 -20.62
CA GLY A 150 -8.80 -3.34 -20.40
C GLY A 150 -8.38 -4.11 -19.15
N MET A 151 -7.08 -4.34 -18.93
CA MET A 151 -6.58 -4.96 -17.69
C MET A 151 -6.94 -4.13 -16.46
N LEU A 152 -6.78 -2.81 -16.54
CA LEU A 152 -7.14 -1.89 -15.47
C LEU A 152 -8.65 -1.89 -15.19
N LEU A 153 -9.49 -1.98 -16.22
CA LEU A 153 -10.93 -2.06 -16.05
C LEU A 153 -11.34 -3.34 -15.31
N ILE A 154 -10.70 -4.47 -15.61
CA ILE A 154 -10.95 -5.74 -14.91
C ILE A 154 -10.62 -5.58 -13.41
N ASP A 155 -9.47 -5.00 -13.08
CA ASP A 155 -9.09 -4.77 -11.68
C ASP A 155 -10.05 -3.81 -10.97
N LEU A 156 -10.51 -2.74 -11.64
CA LEU A 156 -11.52 -1.85 -11.09
C LEU A 156 -12.85 -2.58 -10.83
N CYS A 157 -13.28 -3.45 -11.75
CA CYS A 157 -14.49 -4.25 -11.54
C CYS A 157 -14.34 -5.18 -10.34
N ILE A 158 -13.19 -5.85 -10.19
CA ILE A 158 -12.90 -6.71 -9.05
C ILE A 158 -12.95 -5.90 -7.74
N LEU A 159 -12.33 -4.72 -7.72
CA LEU A 159 -12.32 -3.86 -6.54
C LEU A 159 -13.69 -3.30 -6.17
N ILE A 160 -14.49 -2.92 -7.17
CA ILE A 160 -15.86 -2.45 -6.94
C ILE A 160 -16.72 -3.60 -6.40
N CYS A 161 -16.65 -4.78 -7.02
CA CYS A 161 -17.37 -5.96 -6.53
C CYS A 161 -16.95 -6.32 -5.10
N TRP A 162 -15.65 -6.27 -4.81
CA TRP A 162 -15.14 -6.52 -3.45
C TRP A 162 -15.69 -5.50 -2.45
N GLN A 163 -15.69 -4.21 -2.78
CA GLN A 163 -16.22 -3.17 -1.90
C GLN A 163 -17.73 -3.31 -1.62
N ILE A 164 -18.49 -3.84 -2.59
CA ILE A 164 -19.93 -4.08 -2.45
C ILE A 164 -20.21 -5.30 -1.56
N VAL A 165 -19.44 -6.38 -1.73
CA VAL A 165 -19.66 -7.64 -1.00
C VAL A 165 -19.13 -7.54 0.44
N ASP A 166 -17.94 -7.01 0.63
CA ASP A 166 -17.28 -6.92 1.93
C ASP A 166 -16.48 -5.60 2.06
N PRO A 167 -17.13 -4.51 2.51
CA PRO A 167 -16.42 -3.26 2.72
C PRO A 167 -15.43 -3.42 3.87
N LEU A 168 -14.20 -2.96 3.65
CA LEU A 168 -13.12 -3.08 4.61
C LEU A 168 -13.43 -2.34 5.92
N LYS A 169 -13.78 -3.10 6.97
CA LYS A 169 -14.06 -2.59 8.31
C LYS A 169 -12.84 -2.70 9.20
N ARG A 170 -12.71 -1.77 10.14
CA ARG A 170 -11.65 -1.85 11.14
C ARG A 170 -12.02 -2.85 12.24
N THR A 171 -11.27 -3.95 12.34
CA THR A 171 -11.29 -4.85 13.49
C THR A 171 -10.10 -4.55 14.41
N VAL A 172 -10.36 -4.52 15.72
CA VAL A 172 -9.33 -4.38 16.75
C VAL A 172 -9.19 -5.74 17.41
N GLU A 173 -8.08 -6.41 17.11
CA GLU A 173 -7.71 -7.66 17.78
C GLU A 173 -6.97 -7.32 19.09
N GLU A 174 -7.55 -7.73 20.21
CA GLU A 174 -6.94 -7.58 21.53
C GLU A 174 -6.05 -8.80 21.80
N TYR A 175 -4.74 -8.61 21.71
CA TYR A 175 -3.78 -9.64 22.09
C TYR A 175 -3.48 -9.50 23.59
N SER A 176 -3.79 -10.54 24.38
CA SER A 176 -3.32 -10.62 25.77
C SER A 176 -1.80 -10.66 25.77
N LEU A 177 -1.18 -9.72 26.47
CA LEU A 177 0.28 -9.65 26.62
C LEU A 177 0.85 -10.98 27.10
N GLU A 178 1.77 -11.57 26.35
CA GLU A 178 2.76 -12.47 26.92
C GLU A 178 3.49 -11.70 28.02
N CYS A 179 3.48 -12.24 29.25
CA CYS A 179 4.29 -11.71 30.35
C CYS A 179 5.72 -11.53 29.84
N MET A 180 6.25 -10.30 29.89
CA MET A 180 7.67 -10.07 29.64
C MET A 180 8.48 -11.00 30.53
N GLN A 181 9.10 -12.01 29.93
CA GLN A 181 9.90 -13.01 30.62
C GLN A 181 11.26 -12.41 30.96
N SER A 182 11.28 -11.51 31.94
CA SER A 182 12.50 -10.98 32.55
C SER A 182 12.23 -10.59 34.01
N GLY A 183 12.13 -11.60 34.89
CA GLY A 183 12.09 -11.44 36.35
C GLY A 183 11.56 -12.69 37.07
N PRO A 184 12.15 -13.14 38.20
CA PRO A 184 11.84 -14.45 38.78
C PRO A 184 10.58 -14.43 39.67
N ARG A 185 9.81 -15.53 39.56
CA ARG A 185 8.71 -16.03 40.42
C ARG A 185 7.40 -15.23 40.45
N GLY A 186 6.33 -15.89 39.98
CA GLY A 186 5.03 -15.77 40.64
C GLY A 186 3.79 -15.80 39.74
N VAL A 187 3.21 -17.00 39.61
CA VAL A 187 1.78 -17.32 39.40
C VAL A 187 1.16 -17.02 38.03
N PHE A 188 1.06 -18.11 37.26
CA PHE A 188 0.20 -18.34 36.10
C PHE A 188 -1.27 -18.37 36.53
N SER A 189 -2.15 -17.69 35.80
CA SER A 189 -3.57 -18.02 35.75
C SER A 189 -4.02 -17.94 34.30
N ASP A 190 -4.12 -19.14 33.73
CA ASP A 190 -4.67 -19.45 32.42
C ASP A 190 -6.09 -18.86 32.32
N SER A 191 -6.28 -17.85 31.49
CA SER A 191 -7.61 -17.38 31.11
C SER A 191 -7.84 -17.77 29.66
N LYS A 192 -8.47 -18.94 29.52
CA LYS A 192 -9.02 -19.49 28.27
C LYS A 192 -9.87 -18.43 27.55
N PRO A 193 -9.68 -18.17 26.25
CA PRO A 193 -10.56 -17.26 25.50
C PRO A 193 -11.97 -17.86 25.38
N PRO A 194 -13.04 -17.05 25.45
CA PRO A 194 -14.40 -17.55 25.26
C PRO A 194 -14.61 -17.96 23.80
N ALA A 195 -15.36 -19.03 23.62
CA ALA A 195 -15.71 -19.58 22.31
C ALA A 195 -16.43 -18.55 21.44
N ARG A 196 -16.00 -18.47 20.18
CA ARG A 196 -16.73 -17.85 19.06
C ARG A 196 -18.15 -18.43 19.03
N GLY A 197 -19.13 -17.63 19.46
CA GLY A 197 -20.54 -17.92 19.28
C GLY A 197 -20.95 -17.50 17.88
N GLU A 198 -21.27 -18.47 17.03
CA GLU A 198 -22.04 -18.24 15.80
C GLU A 198 -23.52 -18.14 16.16
N LEU A 199 -24.14 -17.03 15.77
CA LEU A 199 -25.56 -16.88 15.44
C LEU A 199 -25.77 -15.58 14.67
#